data_AF-A0A1Y4SGJ8-F1
#
_entry.id   AF-A0A1Y4SGJ8-F1
#
_cell.length_a   1.000
_cell.length_b   1.000
_cell.length_c   1.000
_cell.angle_alpha   90.00
_cell.angle_beta   90.00
_cell.angle_gamma   90.00
#
_symmetry.space_group_name_H-M   'P 1'
#
loop_
_entity.id
_entity.type
_entity.pdbx_description
1 polymer ?
#
loop_
_entity_poly.entity_id
_entity_poly.type
_entity_poly.pdbx_seq_one_letter_code
_entity_poly.pdbx_strand_id
1 'polypeptide(L)'
;MCLALALAGCGRDEGPASQEINTEEEQLEGGRQETETQEGEPQGAQGQGKTDTADSGGGRQENVSYPRELQRGELKAFTNWIDKEDNYGNYGLLLSEYTDPKAADLNQIFYTGAGMETEPLTEGEKQAYLEITGQPEIYTDMTRLTTSQINDFLESRLGYTLDEMTGSLDWTYLEETDAWVHQHGDTNYTPFTCVGGREIQKGVYELECVQGDGQSDPSIYPPCRLTLTRHGDSYRVLSNVYDESIQYSKDVWKMEEQSFDVDLGGSWGQVTFTSYGPNTSVYSTQDVSFALVKDGSVVYEFPDVMDGNFRSHETFLNILAVSFQDYSGDGEKDVIVICEYAPLITTASGGTLKEVRLYRNLGDSFQLDRDKMDWLQVNDYCNTIDQVMEHVKEAAADE
;
A
#
# COMPACT_ATOMS: atom_id res chain seq x y z
N MET A 1 50.67 24.48 -45.29
CA MET A 1 51.95 24.23 -44.59
C MET A 1 51.70 23.04 -43.68
N CYS A 2 51.91 21.84 -44.23
CA CYS A 2 51.88 20.59 -43.48
C CYS A 2 53.19 20.46 -42.71
N LEU A 3 53.13 20.05 -41.45
CA LEU A 3 54.25 19.37 -40.82
C LEU A 3 53.71 18.15 -40.08
N ALA A 4 54.10 16.99 -40.58
CA ALA A 4 54.01 15.70 -39.94
C ALA A 4 55.29 15.43 -39.14
N LEU A 5 55.17 14.65 -38.06
CA LEU A 5 56.19 13.79 -37.43
C LEU A 5 55.37 12.85 -36.52
N ALA A 6 55.15 11.54 -36.79
CA ALA A 6 56.08 10.41 -36.95
C ALA A 6 57.13 10.32 -35.82
N LEU A 7 57.46 9.21 -35.16
CA LEU A 7 56.99 7.82 -35.05
C LEU A 7 57.99 7.17 -34.04
N ALA A 8 57.54 6.29 -33.15
CA ALA A 8 58.25 5.11 -32.58
C ALA A 8 57.33 4.54 -31.48
N GLY A 9 56.77 3.31 -31.51
CA GLY A 9 57.28 2.01 -31.97
C GLY A 9 58.24 1.45 -30.91
N CYS A 10 58.14 0.26 -30.30
CA CYS A 10 57.31 -0.96 -30.32
C CYS A 10 57.53 -1.60 -28.90
N GLY A 11 56.82 -2.59 -28.36
CA GLY A 11 55.96 -3.63 -28.90
C GLY A 11 54.93 -4.08 -27.83
N ARG A 12 53.79 -4.69 -28.23
CA ARG A 12 53.60 -6.10 -28.65
C ARG A 12 53.93 -7.07 -27.51
N ASP A 13 53.07 -8.00 -27.10
CA ASP A 13 51.99 -8.78 -27.73
C ASP A 13 51.04 -9.25 -26.59
N GLU A 14 49.77 -9.65 -26.72
CA GLU A 14 49.02 -10.29 -27.80
C GLU A 14 47.50 -10.20 -27.45
N GLY A 15 46.66 -9.72 -28.37
CA GLY A 15 45.31 -10.28 -28.58
C GLY A 15 45.36 -11.14 -29.87
N PRO A 16 44.24 -11.54 -30.51
CA PRO A 16 42.81 -11.43 -30.22
C PRO A 16 42.18 -12.86 -30.19
N ALA A 17 40.89 -13.19 -30.27
CA ALA A 17 39.73 -12.58 -30.89
C ALA A 17 38.44 -13.21 -30.35
N SER A 18 37.38 -12.42 -30.46
CA SER A 18 35.96 -12.75 -30.41
C SER A 18 35.56 -13.96 -31.26
N GLN A 19 34.70 -14.83 -30.71
CA GLN A 19 33.67 -15.57 -31.44
C GLN A 19 32.42 -15.77 -30.58
N GLU A 20 31.26 -15.46 -31.17
CA GLU A 20 29.93 -15.94 -30.79
C GLU A 20 29.90 -17.48 -30.76
N ILE A 21 28.98 -18.08 -29.98
CA ILE A 21 28.12 -19.22 -30.35
C ILE A 21 27.40 -19.81 -29.11
N ASN A 22 26.07 -19.92 -29.25
CA ASN A 22 25.09 -20.83 -28.64
C ASN A 22 24.90 -20.90 -27.12
N THR A 23 23.78 -20.33 -26.67
CA THR A 23 22.97 -20.87 -25.57
C THR A 23 22.25 -22.14 -26.05
N GLU A 24 22.69 -23.30 -25.58
CA GLU A 24 21.92 -24.53 -25.65
C GLU A 24 20.91 -24.56 -24.50
N GLU A 25 19.64 -24.82 -24.84
CA GLU A 25 18.55 -25.14 -23.93
C GLU A 25 18.86 -26.46 -23.21
N GLU A 26 19.13 -26.43 -21.91
CA GLU A 26 19.01 -27.63 -21.08
C GLU A 26 17.57 -27.78 -20.59
N GLN A 27 16.86 -28.70 -21.24
CA GLN A 27 15.60 -29.27 -20.79
C GLN A 27 15.83 -30.02 -19.47
N LEU A 28 15.28 -29.50 -18.38
CA LEU A 28 15.14 -30.24 -17.12
C LEU A 28 13.84 -31.05 -17.17
N GLU A 29 13.98 -32.34 -17.49
CA GLU A 29 12.95 -33.37 -17.27
C GLU A 29 12.68 -33.50 -15.76
N GLY A 30 11.54 -32.95 -15.32
CA GLY A 30 10.99 -33.19 -13.99
C GLY A 30 10.37 -34.58 -13.88
N GLY A 31 11.18 -35.56 -13.46
CA GLY A 31 10.70 -36.87 -13.04
C GLY A 31 9.82 -36.75 -11.78
N ARG A 32 8.55 -37.13 -11.91
CA ARG A 32 7.63 -37.38 -10.79
C ARG A 32 8.17 -38.53 -9.94
N GLN A 33 8.47 -38.27 -8.67
CA GLN A 33 8.52 -39.29 -7.64
C GLN A 33 7.41 -39.02 -6.62
N GLU A 34 6.41 -39.89 -6.68
CA GLU A 34 5.38 -40.09 -5.68
C GLU A 34 6.05 -40.46 -4.35
N THR A 35 5.70 -39.75 -3.28
CA THR A 35 6.04 -40.19 -1.93
C THR A 35 4.74 -40.44 -1.18
N GLU A 36 4.49 -41.72 -0.94
CA GLU A 36 3.40 -42.27 -0.13
C GLU A 36 3.40 -41.64 1.26
N THR A 37 2.26 -41.14 1.70
CA THR A 37 2.01 -40.86 3.13
C THR A 37 0.88 -41.77 3.59
N GLN A 38 1.23 -42.62 4.58
CA GLN A 38 0.39 -43.66 5.14
C GLN A 38 -0.74 -43.07 5.98
N GLU A 39 -1.93 -43.61 5.76
CA GLU A 39 -3.14 -43.44 6.57
C GLU A 39 -2.95 -44.03 7.97
N GLY A 40 -3.37 -43.28 8.99
CA GLY A 40 -3.58 -43.76 10.34
C GLY A 40 -5.00 -43.45 10.80
N GLU A 41 -5.86 -44.47 10.83
CA GLU A 41 -7.18 -44.41 11.47
C GLU A 41 -7.08 -44.27 13.00
N PRO A 42 -8.01 -43.55 13.65
CA PRO A 42 -8.39 -43.82 15.03
C PRO A 42 -9.70 -44.62 15.10
N GLN A 43 -9.66 -45.73 15.82
CA GLN A 43 -10.83 -46.54 16.20
C GLN A 43 -11.72 -45.80 17.22
N GLY A 44 -13.03 -45.94 17.05
CA GLY A 44 -14.05 -45.17 17.76
C GLY A 44 -14.48 -45.67 19.13
N ALA A 45 -15.43 -44.92 19.71
CA ALA A 45 -16.35 -45.39 20.74
C ALA A 45 -17.69 -44.67 20.58
N GLN A 46 -18.76 -45.46 20.47
CA GLN A 46 -20.16 -45.06 20.37
C GLN A 46 -20.73 -44.57 21.71
N GLY A 47 -21.78 -43.74 21.68
CA GLY A 47 -22.61 -43.52 22.87
C GLY A 47 -23.73 -42.48 22.78
N GLN A 48 -24.85 -42.86 22.15
CA GLN A 48 -26.26 -42.52 22.46
C GLN A 48 -26.74 -41.06 22.62
N GLY A 49 -27.81 -40.75 21.87
CA GLY A 49 -28.45 -39.44 21.83
C GLY A 49 -29.53 -39.15 22.87
N LYS A 50 -30.03 -37.92 22.81
CA LYS A 50 -31.43 -37.53 23.08
C LYS A 50 -31.71 -36.06 22.71
N THR A 51 -32.62 -35.89 21.75
CA THR A 51 -33.78 -34.97 21.69
C THR A 51 -33.65 -33.48 22.03
N ASP A 52 -33.98 -32.69 21.01
CA ASP A 52 -34.88 -31.53 20.97
C ASP A 52 -34.74 -30.42 22.01
N THR A 53 -34.19 -29.30 21.56
CA THR A 53 -34.79 -27.98 21.80
C THR A 53 -34.50 -27.08 20.61
N ALA A 54 -35.56 -26.69 19.92
CA ALA A 54 -35.55 -25.59 18.95
C ALA A 54 -35.27 -24.29 19.72
N ASP A 55 -34.03 -23.80 19.66
CA ASP A 55 -33.74 -22.43 20.06
C ASP A 55 -33.91 -21.53 18.85
N SER A 56 -35.02 -20.83 18.86
CA SER A 56 -35.34 -19.76 17.93
C SER A 56 -34.48 -18.57 18.34
N GLY A 57 -33.21 -18.60 17.95
CA GLY A 57 -32.29 -17.48 18.07
C GLY A 57 -32.71 -16.39 17.10
N GLY A 58 -33.68 -15.57 17.52
CA GLY A 58 -34.12 -14.39 16.79
C GLY A 58 -32.91 -13.55 16.43
N GLY A 59 -32.66 -13.43 15.12
CA GLY A 59 -31.74 -12.44 14.58
C GLY A 59 -32.14 -11.10 15.16
N ARG A 60 -31.28 -10.57 16.04
CA ARG A 60 -31.41 -9.22 16.55
C ARG A 60 -31.34 -8.33 15.33
N GLN A 61 -32.50 -7.86 14.84
CA GLN A 61 -32.54 -6.78 13.88
C GLN A 61 -31.93 -5.58 14.59
N GLU A 62 -30.63 -5.36 14.35
CA GLU A 62 -30.04 -4.08 14.63
C GLU A 62 -30.84 -3.06 13.81
N ASN A 63 -31.56 -2.18 14.49
CA ASN A 63 -32.15 -1.01 13.88
C ASN A 63 -30.99 -0.10 13.48
N VAL A 64 -30.39 -0.38 12.32
CA VAL A 64 -29.36 0.47 11.72
C VAL A 64 -30.06 1.75 11.28
N SER A 65 -29.79 2.85 11.98
CA SER A 65 -30.21 4.19 11.58
C SER A 65 -29.15 4.80 10.66
N TYR A 66 -29.59 5.46 9.59
CA TYR A 66 -28.74 6.16 8.66
C TYR A 66 -28.86 7.69 8.84
N PRO A 67 -27.77 8.47 8.63
CA PRO A 67 -26.42 8.01 8.27
C PRO A 67 -25.71 7.33 9.44
N ARG A 68 -24.78 6.41 9.14
CA ARG A 68 -23.82 5.90 10.13
C ARG A 68 -22.40 6.20 9.68
N GLU A 69 -21.54 6.54 10.64
CA GLU A 69 -20.11 6.68 10.38
C GLU A 69 -19.49 5.30 10.07
N LEU A 70 -18.56 5.31 9.12
CA LEU A 70 -17.78 4.13 8.78
C LEU A 70 -16.71 3.88 9.83
N GLN A 71 -16.54 2.61 10.16
CA GLN A 71 -15.45 2.19 11.03
C GLN A 71 -14.14 2.15 10.24
N ARG A 72 -13.00 2.26 10.93
CA ARG A 72 -11.68 2.26 10.27
C ARG A 72 -11.40 1.02 9.43
N GLY A 73 -11.89 -0.16 9.85
CA GLY A 73 -11.78 -1.37 9.04
C GLY A 73 -12.49 -1.24 7.69
N GLU A 74 -13.63 -0.54 7.67
CA GLU A 74 -14.37 -0.23 6.44
C GLU A 74 -13.65 0.82 5.60
N LEU A 75 -13.12 1.88 6.23
CA LEU A 75 -12.32 2.90 5.53
C LEU A 75 -11.08 2.28 4.87
N LYS A 76 -10.34 1.41 5.58
CA LYS A 76 -9.21 0.64 5.00
C LYS A 76 -9.66 -0.26 3.85
N ALA A 77 -10.84 -0.88 3.96
CA ALA A 77 -11.37 -1.70 2.87
C ALA A 77 -11.67 -0.85 1.63
N PHE A 78 -12.21 0.36 1.80
CA PHE A 78 -12.42 1.30 0.69
C PHE A 78 -11.11 1.84 0.13
N THR A 79 -10.12 2.18 0.96
CA THR A 79 -8.76 2.53 0.50
C THR A 79 -8.19 1.41 -0.38
N ASN A 80 -8.28 0.15 0.07
CA ASN A 80 -7.82 -1.00 -0.74
C ASN A 80 -8.65 -1.21 -2.02
N TRP A 81 -9.96 -0.93 -1.99
CA TRP A 81 -10.81 -1.01 -3.18
C TRP A 81 -10.35 -0.01 -4.25
N ILE A 82 -9.95 1.20 -3.85
CA ILE A 82 -9.42 2.22 -4.77
C ILE A 82 -8.03 1.82 -5.26
N ASP A 83 -7.13 1.47 -4.32
CA ASP A 83 -5.69 1.39 -4.58
C ASP A 83 -5.21 0.00 -5.00
N LYS A 84 -6.00 -1.08 -4.88
CA LYS A 84 -5.52 -2.45 -5.13
C LYS A 84 -6.46 -3.34 -5.89
N GLU A 85 -7.76 -3.22 -5.65
CA GLU A 85 -8.76 -4.03 -6.36
C GLU A 85 -8.63 -3.79 -7.87
N ASP A 86 -9.00 -4.79 -8.66
CA ASP A 86 -8.88 -4.79 -10.11
C ASP A 86 -7.47 -4.45 -10.61
N ASN A 87 -6.42 -4.92 -9.91
CA ASN A 87 -5.03 -4.68 -10.28
C ASN A 87 -4.72 -3.17 -10.38
N TYR A 88 -5.00 -2.43 -9.30
CA TYR A 88 -4.78 -0.98 -9.21
C TYR A 88 -5.62 -0.17 -10.21
N GLY A 89 -6.83 -0.66 -10.56
CA GLY A 89 -7.62 -0.11 -11.66
C GLY A 89 -8.58 1.04 -11.30
N ASN A 90 -8.87 1.25 -10.01
CA ASN A 90 -9.98 2.11 -9.60
C ASN A 90 -9.59 3.58 -9.32
N TYR A 91 -8.30 3.90 -9.12
CA TYR A 91 -7.87 5.27 -8.80
C TYR A 91 -8.26 6.31 -9.86
N GLY A 92 -8.29 5.92 -11.14
CA GLY A 92 -8.65 6.80 -12.25
C GLY A 92 -10.07 7.40 -12.13
N LEU A 93 -10.96 6.73 -11.38
CA LEU A 93 -12.30 7.22 -11.07
C LEU A 93 -12.30 8.47 -10.17
N LEU A 94 -11.18 8.79 -9.51
CA LEU A 94 -11.04 9.90 -8.57
C LEU A 94 -10.26 11.09 -9.17
N LEU A 95 -9.68 10.97 -10.36
CA LEU A 95 -8.81 11.99 -10.96
C LEU A 95 -9.57 13.11 -11.71
N SER A 96 -10.90 13.08 -11.68
CA SER A 96 -11.76 14.12 -12.24
C SER A 96 -13.00 14.35 -11.38
N GLU A 97 -13.57 15.56 -11.47
CA GLU A 97 -14.81 15.91 -10.79
C GLU A 97 -16.03 15.64 -11.69
N TYR A 98 -17.03 14.96 -11.14
CA TYR A 98 -18.30 14.69 -11.79
C TYR A 98 -19.41 14.39 -10.77
N THR A 99 -20.60 14.94 -11.01
CA THR A 99 -21.81 14.64 -10.22
C THR A 99 -22.78 13.68 -10.93
N ASP A 100 -22.52 13.38 -12.20
CA ASP A 100 -23.20 12.38 -13.01
C ASP A 100 -22.12 11.40 -13.49
N PRO A 101 -22.24 10.08 -13.24
CA PRO A 101 -21.23 9.12 -13.66
C PRO A 101 -20.96 9.15 -15.16
N LYS A 102 -21.94 9.54 -15.99
CA LYS A 102 -21.75 9.68 -17.45
C LYS A 102 -20.75 10.77 -17.85
N ALA A 103 -20.45 11.69 -16.95
CA ALA A 103 -19.52 12.80 -17.18
C ALA A 103 -18.10 12.50 -16.67
N ALA A 104 -17.85 11.32 -16.13
CA ALA A 104 -16.52 10.92 -15.69
C ALA A 104 -15.49 10.99 -16.84
N ASP A 105 -14.27 11.45 -16.55
CA ASP A 105 -13.22 11.58 -17.55
C ASP A 105 -12.63 10.21 -17.91
N LEU A 106 -13.02 9.71 -19.08
CA LEU A 106 -12.58 8.42 -19.61
C LEU A 106 -11.07 8.37 -19.86
N ASN A 107 -10.44 9.50 -20.17
CA ASN A 107 -9.00 9.55 -20.43
C ASN A 107 -8.19 9.41 -19.15
N GLN A 108 -8.75 9.82 -18.01
CA GLN A 108 -8.15 9.59 -16.70
C GLN A 108 -8.36 8.15 -16.22
N ILE A 109 -9.60 7.65 -16.34
CA ILE A 109 -9.96 6.29 -15.94
C ILE A 109 -9.09 5.27 -16.68
N PHE A 110 -9.00 5.39 -18.00
CA PHE A 110 -8.31 4.40 -18.83
C PHE A 110 -6.85 4.71 -19.10
N TYR A 111 -6.27 5.80 -18.57
CA TYR A 111 -4.91 6.26 -18.93
C TYR A 111 -3.86 5.12 -18.97
N THR A 112 -3.90 4.22 -17.97
CA THR A 112 -3.03 3.03 -17.86
C THR A 112 -3.80 1.70 -18.03
N GLY A 113 -4.96 1.74 -18.67
CA GLY A 113 -5.81 0.57 -18.94
C GLY A 113 -6.76 0.16 -17.81
N ALA A 114 -6.89 0.97 -16.75
CA ALA A 114 -7.75 0.69 -15.60
C ALA A 114 -7.54 -0.71 -14.99
N GLY A 115 -6.29 -1.16 -14.92
CA GLY A 115 -5.88 -2.45 -14.36
C GLY A 115 -6.21 -3.67 -15.21
N MET A 116 -6.85 -3.49 -16.37
CA MET A 116 -7.17 -4.57 -17.30
C MET A 116 -5.94 -5.13 -18.00
N GLU A 117 -5.93 -6.44 -18.28
CA GLU A 117 -4.91 -7.05 -19.12
C GLU A 117 -4.98 -6.49 -20.55
N THR A 118 -3.82 -6.12 -21.07
CA THR A 118 -3.66 -5.60 -22.43
C THR A 118 -2.74 -6.52 -23.23
N GLU A 119 -3.10 -6.71 -24.50
CA GLU A 119 -2.26 -7.43 -25.46
C GLU A 119 -1.37 -6.43 -26.21
N PRO A 120 -0.14 -6.81 -26.60
CA PRO A 120 0.67 -6.01 -27.51
C PRO A 120 -0.05 -5.75 -28.84
N LEU A 121 0.22 -4.60 -29.46
CA LEU A 121 -0.27 -4.34 -30.81
C LEU A 121 0.32 -5.33 -31.82
N THR A 122 -0.53 -5.80 -32.73
CA THR A 122 -0.05 -6.48 -33.94
C THR A 122 0.67 -5.50 -34.87
N GLU A 123 1.48 -6.01 -35.80
CA GLU A 123 2.18 -5.15 -36.77
C GLU A 123 1.21 -4.34 -37.64
N GLY A 124 0.05 -4.91 -37.96
CA GLY A 124 -1.01 -4.21 -38.70
C GLY A 124 -1.62 -3.06 -37.89
N GLU A 125 -1.95 -3.30 -36.62
CA GLU A 125 -2.46 -2.26 -35.71
C GLU A 125 -1.43 -1.16 -35.48
N LYS A 126 -0.15 -1.51 -35.33
CA LYS A 126 0.94 -0.54 -35.20
C LYS A 126 1.04 0.36 -36.43
N GLN A 127 1.01 -0.22 -37.64
CA GLN A 127 1.06 0.56 -38.87
C GLN A 127 -0.16 1.48 -39.02
N ALA A 128 -1.36 0.97 -38.73
CA ALA A 128 -2.60 1.77 -38.77
C ALA A 128 -2.58 2.92 -37.76
N TYR A 129 -2.12 2.66 -36.53
CA TYR A 129 -1.97 3.68 -35.49
C TYR A 129 -1.00 4.79 -35.93
N LEU A 130 0.18 4.44 -36.47
CA LEU A 130 1.17 5.42 -36.93
C LEU A 130 0.65 6.23 -38.14
N GLU A 131 -0.11 5.61 -39.02
CA GLU A 131 -0.75 6.30 -40.15
C GLU A 131 -1.81 7.30 -39.68
N ILE A 132 -2.69 6.91 -38.74
CA ILE A 132 -3.74 7.78 -38.20
C ILE A 132 -3.14 8.96 -37.41
N THR A 133 -2.13 8.69 -36.58
CA THR A 133 -1.51 9.72 -35.71
C THR A 133 -0.46 10.56 -36.41
N GLY A 134 0.06 10.09 -37.56
CA GLY A 134 1.17 10.73 -38.28
C GLY A 134 2.50 10.67 -37.56
N GLN A 135 2.64 9.82 -36.53
CA GLN A 135 3.88 9.64 -35.79
C GLN A 135 4.85 8.73 -36.56
N PRO A 136 6.17 8.97 -36.47
CA PRO A 136 7.15 8.15 -37.18
C PRO A 136 7.40 6.80 -36.50
N GLU A 137 7.17 6.70 -35.19
CA GLU A 137 7.33 5.50 -34.36
C GLU A 137 6.54 5.63 -33.05
N ILE A 138 6.48 4.56 -32.27
CA ILE A 138 5.93 4.53 -30.91
C ILE A 138 7.07 4.88 -29.95
N TYR A 139 6.84 5.85 -29.06
CA TYR A 139 7.87 6.38 -28.16
C TYR A 139 7.77 5.85 -26.72
N THR A 140 6.57 5.50 -26.27
CA THR A 140 6.30 5.10 -24.88
C THR A 140 5.46 3.83 -24.82
N ASP A 141 5.04 3.46 -23.61
CA ASP A 141 4.16 2.33 -23.40
C ASP A 141 2.83 2.52 -24.11
N MET A 142 2.21 1.39 -24.45
CA MET A 142 0.98 1.31 -25.22
C MET A 142 -0.07 0.57 -24.40
N THR A 143 -1.24 1.19 -24.24
CA THR A 143 -2.44 0.46 -23.84
C THR A 143 -3.31 0.17 -25.06
N ARG A 144 -3.82 -1.06 -25.14
CA ARG A 144 -4.75 -1.55 -26.17
C ARG A 144 -5.96 -2.20 -25.50
N LEU A 145 -7.13 -1.60 -25.65
CA LEU A 145 -8.39 -2.13 -25.13
C LEU A 145 -9.42 -2.29 -26.24
N THR A 146 -10.23 -3.35 -26.17
CA THR A 146 -11.41 -3.50 -27.04
C THR A 146 -12.59 -2.68 -26.52
N THR A 147 -13.57 -2.39 -27.38
CA THR A 147 -14.82 -1.75 -26.94
C THR A 147 -15.55 -2.59 -25.88
N SER A 148 -15.48 -3.93 -26.00
CA SER A 148 -16.06 -4.84 -24.98
C SER A 148 -15.38 -4.66 -23.62
N GLN A 149 -14.05 -4.63 -23.55
CA GLN A 149 -13.33 -4.44 -22.29
C GLN A 149 -13.68 -3.10 -21.63
N ILE A 150 -13.74 -2.03 -22.41
CA ILE A 150 -14.15 -0.70 -21.93
C ILE A 150 -15.58 -0.75 -21.38
N ASN A 151 -16.52 -1.34 -22.12
CA ASN A 151 -17.91 -1.46 -21.68
C ASN A 151 -18.05 -2.30 -20.41
N ASP A 152 -17.37 -3.44 -20.31
CA ASP A 152 -17.40 -4.30 -19.12
C ASP A 152 -16.94 -3.53 -17.87
N PHE A 153 -15.87 -2.73 -18.00
CA PHE A 153 -15.41 -1.85 -16.92
C PHE A 153 -16.43 -0.75 -16.59
N LEU A 154 -16.92 0.00 -17.59
CA LEU A 154 -17.86 1.10 -17.35
C LEU A 154 -19.20 0.60 -16.78
N GLU A 155 -19.72 -0.53 -17.24
CA GLU A 155 -20.96 -1.11 -16.71
C GLU A 155 -20.78 -1.59 -15.26
N SER A 156 -19.61 -2.14 -14.93
CA SER A 156 -19.33 -2.62 -13.58
C SER A 156 -19.07 -1.48 -12.59
N ARG A 157 -18.39 -0.40 -13.01
CA ARG A 157 -17.96 0.71 -12.14
C ARG A 157 -18.85 1.96 -12.20
N LEU A 158 -19.53 2.23 -13.31
CA LEU A 158 -20.38 3.42 -13.50
C LEU A 158 -21.82 3.07 -13.88
N GLY A 159 -22.06 1.87 -14.41
CA GLY A 159 -23.40 1.40 -14.80
C GLY A 159 -23.84 1.82 -16.19
N TYR A 160 -22.89 2.18 -17.07
CA TYR A 160 -23.15 2.66 -18.43
C TYR A 160 -22.17 2.04 -19.42
N THR A 161 -22.53 2.03 -20.71
CA THR A 161 -21.61 1.70 -21.81
C THR A 161 -20.92 2.94 -22.36
N LEU A 162 -19.87 2.75 -23.15
CA LEU A 162 -19.07 3.83 -23.77
C LEU A 162 -19.92 4.80 -24.61
N ASP A 163 -20.91 4.30 -25.35
CA ASP A 163 -21.80 5.13 -26.17
C ASP A 163 -22.85 5.91 -25.36
N GLU A 164 -23.05 5.53 -24.09
CA GLU A 164 -23.91 6.26 -23.15
C GLU A 164 -23.17 7.36 -22.37
N MET A 165 -21.83 7.36 -22.42
CA MET A 165 -20.98 8.35 -21.78
C MET A 165 -21.06 9.70 -22.51
N THR A 166 -20.91 10.78 -21.74
CA THR A 166 -20.89 12.14 -22.27
C THR A 166 -19.48 12.68 -22.51
N GLY A 167 -18.49 12.17 -21.77
CA GLY A 167 -17.08 12.45 -22.01
C GLY A 167 -16.56 11.65 -23.21
N SER A 168 -15.73 12.27 -24.05
CA SER A 168 -15.05 11.57 -25.13
C SER A 168 -13.86 10.76 -24.61
N LEU A 169 -13.63 9.60 -25.22
CA LEU A 169 -12.37 8.88 -25.10
C LEU A 169 -11.47 9.31 -26.25
N ASP A 170 -10.42 10.08 -25.95
CA ASP A 170 -9.53 10.69 -26.95
C ASP A 170 -8.39 9.73 -27.33
N TRP A 171 -8.74 8.46 -27.49
CA TRP A 171 -7.82 7.40 -27.91
C TRP A 171 -7.96 7.14 -29.41
N THR A 172 -6.91 6.61 -30.02
CA THR A 172 -6.96 6.21 -31.43
C THR A 172 -7.75 4.92 -31.55
N TYR A 173 -8.90 4.97 -32.22
CA TYR A 173 -9.70 3.78 -32.52
C TYR A 173 -9.30 3.16 -33.86
N LEU A 174 -8.98 1.87 -33.85
CA LEU A 174 -8.65 1.06 -35.01
C LEU A 174 -9.86 0.20 -35.39
N GLU A 175 -10.61 0.64 -36.40
CA GLU A 175 -11.90 0.04 -36.78
C GLU A 175 -11.80 -1.44 -37.19
N GLU A 176 -10.71 -1.84 -37.85
CA GLU A 176 -10.55 -3.21 -38.38
C GLU A 176 -10.43 -4.27 -37.27
N THR A 177 -9.92 -3.88 -36.09
CA THR A 177 -9.64 -4.81 -34.98
C THR A 177 -10.44 -4.51 -33.72
N ASP A 178 -11.34 -3.52 -33.74
CA ASP A 178 -12.06 -3.03 -32.56
C ASP A 178 -11.10 -2.75 -31.39
N ALA A 179 -10.10 -1.89 -31.64
CA ALA A 179 -9.07 -1.57 -30.65
C ALA A 179 -8.95 -0.07 -30.42
N TRP A 180 -9.09 0.34 -29.17
CA TRP A 180 -8.75 1.65 -28.66
C TRP A 180 -7.30 1.63 -28.16
N VAL A 181 -6.52 2.58 -28.66
CA VAL A 181 -5.07 2.54 -28.57
C VAL A 181 -4.52 3.88 -28.10
N HIS A 182 -3.69 3.87 -27.06
CA HIS A 182 -3.12 5.08 -26.46
C HIS A 182 -1.68 4.89 -26.01
N GLN A 183 -0.81 5.82 -26.42
CA GLN A 183 0.54 5.96 -25.88
C GLN A 183 0.51 6.75 -24.59
N HIS A 184 1.10 6.20 -23.54
CA HIS A 184 1.20 6.87 -22.24
C HIS A 184 2.56 6.62 -21.58
N GLY A 185 2.88 7.45 -20.58
CA GLY A 185 3.94 7.16 -19.62
C GLY A 185 3.42 6.39 -18.40
N ASP A 186 4.31 6.09 -17.47
CA ASP A 186 4.02 5.44 -16.18
C ASP A 186 3.63 6.45 -15.08
N THR A 187 3.29 7.70 -15.45
CA THR A 187 3.23 8.84 -14.51
C THR A 187 1.85 9.16 -13.94
N ASN A 188 0.78 8.44 -14.31
CA ASN A 188 -0.58 8.82 -13.89
C ASN A 188 -1.10 8.11 -12.64
N TYR A 189 -0.44 7.03 -12.20
CA TYR A 189 -0.88 6.31 -11.00
C TYR A 189 -0.88 7.23 -9.78
N THR A 190 -2.02 7.30 -9.11
CA THR A 190 -2.23 8.15 -7.93
C THR A 190 -3.04 7.40 -6.89
N PRO A 191 -2.46 7.05 -5.73
CA PRO A 191 -3.20 6.38 -4.66
C PRO A 191 -4.06 7.35 -3.85
N PHE A 192 -5.10 6.84 -3.20
CA PHE A 192 -5.99 7.61 -2.32
C PHE A 192 -6.29 6.88 -1.02
N THR A 193 -6.19 7.60 0.09
CA THR A 193 -6.62 7.12 1.41
C THR A 193 -8.01 7.64 1.76
N CYS A 194 -8.93 6.74 2.08
CA CYS A 194 -10.20 7.08 2.72
C CYS A 194 -9.98 7.43 4.20
N VAL A 195 -10.04 8.71 4.54
CA VAL A 195 -9.78 9.25 5.89
C VAL A 195 -11.04 9.41 6.73
N GLY A 196 -12.19 9.40 6.07
CA GLY A 196 -13.51 9.52 6.68
C GLY A 196 -14.60 8.99 5.75
N GLY A 197 -15.81 8.88 6.27
CA GLY A 197 -16.96 8.52 5.44
C GLY A 197 -18.12 7.95 6.22
N ARG A 198 -19.26 7.89 5.56
CA ARG A 198 -20.53 7.47 6.12
C ARG A 198 -21.31 6.61 5.15
N GLU A 199 -22.00 5.61 5.67
CA GLU A 199 -23.09 4.96 4.93
C GLU A 199 -24.34 5.81 5.10
N ILE A 200 -24.77 6.50 4.05
CA ILE A 200 -25.88 7.47 4.07
C ILE A 200 -27.24 6.81 3.89
N GLN A 201 -27.27 5.66 3.23
CA GLN A 201 -28.41 4.76 3.08
C GLN A 201 -27.85 3.35 2.95
N LYS A 202 -28.66 2.33 3.16
CA LYS A 202 -28.20 0.94 3.04
C LYS A 202 -27.52 0.69 1.68
N GLY A 203 -26.23 0.38 1.71
CA GLY A 203 -25.39 0.14 0.54
C GLY A 203 -24.96 1.38 -0.22
N VAL A 204 -25.20 2.60 0.28
CA VAL A 204 -24.76 3.86 -0.34
C VAL A 204 -23.81 4.56 0.61
N TYR A 205 -22.61 4.84 0.12
CA TYR A 205 -21.48 5.33 0.89
C TYR A 205 -21.03 6.69 0.36
N GLU A 206 -20.67 7.58 1.26
CA GLU A 206 -19.98 8.83 0.96
C GLU A 206 -18.65 8.78 1.68
N LEU A 207 -17.55 8.82 0.93
CA LEU A 207 -16.19 8.68 1.41
C LEU A 207 -15.45 10.01 1.28
N GLU A 208 -14.61 10.30 2.26
CA GLU A 208 -13.69 11.42 2.23
C GLU A 208 -12.30 10.88 1.93
N CYS A 209 -11.78 11.20 0.74
CA CYS A 209 -10.56 10.65 0.19
C CYS A 209 -9.50 11.74 0.07
N VAL A 210 -8.26 11.41 0.43
CA VAL A 210 -7.09 12.28 0.29
C VAL A 210 -6.01 11.54 -0.51
N GLN A 211 -5.29 12.24 -1.37
CA GLN A 211 -4.19 11.67 -2.14
C GLN A 211 -3.10 11.08 -1.23
N GLY A 212 -2.71 9.83 -1.49
CA GLY A 212 -1.61 9.13 -0.84
C GLY A 212 -1.73 9.14 0.69
N ASP A 213 -0.69 9.61 1.36
CA ASP A 213 -0.57 9.73 2.82
C ASP A 213 -0.78 11.17 3.33
N GLY A 214 -1.35 12.05 2.49
CA GLY A 214 -1.57 13.45 2.82
C GLY A 214 -0.37 14.37 2.68
N GLN A 215 0.81 13.87 2.27
CA GLN A 215 1.99 14.71 2.02
C GLN A 215 2.09 15.23 0.57
N SER A 216 1.25 14.71 -0.33
CA SER A 216 1.24 15.12 -1.75
C SER A 216 0.73 16.55 -1.91
N ASP A 217 1.22 17.26 -2.94
CA ASP A 217 0.73 18.60 -3.28
C ASP A 217 -0.75 18.53 -3.69
N PRO A 218 -1.67 19.07 -2.87
CA PRO A 218 -3.10 18.94 -3.12
C PRO A 218 -3.56 19.72 -4.36
N SER A 219 -2.69 20.56 -4.95
CA SER A 219 -3.01 21.28 -6.18
C SER A 219 -3.06 20.40 -7.43
N ILE A 220 -2.47 19.19 -7.39
CA ILE A 220 -2.51 18.24 -8.51
C ILE A 220 -3.80 17.43 -8.46
N TYR A 221 -4.07 16.77 -7.33
CA TYR A 221 -5.30 16.01 -7.09
C TYR A 221 -5.87 16.40 -5.72
N PRO A 222 -6.86 17.31 -5.69
CA PRO A 222 -7.45 17.75 -4.44
C PRO A 222 -8.12 16.59 -3.68
N PRO A 223 -8.23 16.69 -2.34
CA PRO A 223 -9.10 15.80 -1.59
C PRO A 223 -10.52 15.80 -2.19
N CYS A 224 -11.18 14.65 -2.12
CA CYS A 224 -12.46 14.47 -2.78
C CYS A 224 -13.48 13.72 -1.93
N ARG A 225 -14.75 13.94 -2.26
CA ARG A 225 -15.89 13.22 -1.74
C ARG A 225 -16.39 12.25 -2.80
N LEU A 226 -16.11 10.97 -2.59
CA LEU A 226 -16.52 9.89 -3.49
C LEU A 226 -17.83 9.29 -3.00
N THR A 227 -18.87 9.28 -3.83
CA THR A 227 -20.13 8.61 -3.51
C THR A 227 -20.24 7.31 -4.27
N LEU A 228 -20.47 6.21 -3.56
CA LEU A 228 -20.54 4.85 -4.09
C LEU A 228 -21.87 4.19 -3.75
N THR A 229 -22.32 3.26 -4.58
CA THR A 229 -23.36 2.28 -4.23
C THR A 229 -22.84 0.87 -4.37
N ARG A 230 -23.17 0.00 -3.42
CA ARG A 230 -22.91 -1.43 -3.49
C ARG A 230 -23.63 -2.02 -4.70
N HIS A 231 -22.91 -2.82 -5.48
CA HIS A 231 -23.40 -3.51 -6.66
C HIS A 231 -22.74 -4.90 -6.76
N GLY A 232 -23.52 -5.95 -6.46
CA GLY A 232 -22.97 -7.30 -6.30
C GLY A 232 -21.98 -7.35 -5.14
N ASP A 233 -20.78 -7.85 -5.43
CA ASP A 233 -19.68 -7.99 -4.47
C ASP A 233 -18.73 -6.77 -4.44
N SER A 234 -18.98 -5.76 -5.29
CA SER A 234 -18.15 -4.55 -5.40
C SER A 234 -19.03 -3.28 -5.41
N TYR A 235 -18.55 -2.18 -5.99
CA TYR A 235 -19.20 -0.88 -5.97
C TYR A 235 -19.31 -0.23 -7.36
N ARG A 236 -20.33 0.62 -7.51
CA ARG A 236 -20.45 1.60 -8.59
C ARG A 236 -20.26 3.01 -8.04
N VAL A 237 -19.55 3.85 -8.78
CA VAL A 237 -19.38 5.27 -8.46
C VAL A 237 -20.58 6.05 -8.96
N LEU A 238 -21.12 6.89 -8.08
CA LEU A 238 -22.22 7.80 -8.36
C LEU A 238 -21.73 9.24 -8.62
N SER A 239 -20.65 9.65 -7.95
CA SER A 239 -20.03 10.96 -8.13
C SER A 239 -18.65 11.01 -7.48
N ASN A 240 -17.80 11.91 -7.96
CA ASN A 240 -16.57 12.35 -7.31
C ASN A 240 -16.53 13.88 -7.33
N VAL A 241 -16.42 14.53 -6.17
CA VAL A 241 -16.42 16.00 -6.07
C VAL A 241 -15.25 16.45 -5.22
N TYR A 242 -14.45 17.41 -5.71
CA TYR A 242 -13.33 17.93 -4.94
C TYR A 242 -13.80 18.76 -3.75
N ASP A 243 -13.14 18.59 -2.61
CA ASP A 243 -13.44 19.29 -1.37
C ASP A 243 -12.17 19.51 -0.55
N GLU A 244 -11.58 20.69 -0.72
CA GLU A 244 -10.36 21.13 -0.01
C GLU A 244 -10.51 21.20 1.51
N SER A 245 -11.74 21.12 2.05
CA SER A 245 -11.94 21.10 3.51
C SER A 245 -11.60 19.75 4.13
N ILE A 246 -11.53 18.68 3.34
CA ILE A 246 -11.14 17.34 3.80
C ILE A 246 -9.64 17.37 4.13
N GLN A 247 -9.31 16.93 5.34
CA GLN A 247 -7.94 16.86 5.83
C GLN A 247 -7.50 15.42 6.00
N TYR A 248 -6.23 15.15 5.76
CA TYR A 248 -5.66 13.84 6.05
C TYR A 248 -5.81 13.51 7.54
N SER A 249 -6.22 12.27 7.83
CA SER A 249 -6.21 11.73 9.18
C SER A 249 -5.48 10.39 9.20
N LYS A 250 -4.42 10.32 10.00
CA LYS A 250 -3.70 9.07 10.26
C LYS A 250 -4.51 8.06 11.06
N ASP A 251 -5.66 8.45 11.63
CA ASP A 251 -6.47 7.56 12.46
C ASP A 251 -6.97 6.32 11.74
N VAL A 252 -7.18 6.40 10.41
CA VAL A 252 -7.48 5.21 9.60
C VAL A 252 -6.42 4.13 9.78
N TRP A 253 -5.16 4.50 10.02
CA TRP A 253 -4.04 3.59 10.18
C TRP A 253 -3.75 3.17 11.63
N LYS A 254 -4.49 3.67 12.62
CA LYS A 254 -4.28 3.35 14.03
C LYS A 254 -4.42 1.84 14.31
N MET A 255 -3.47 1.31 15.08
CA MET A 255 -3.39 -0.09 15.51
C MET A 255 -3.94 -0.21 16.94
N GLU A 256 -5.22 -0.56 17.08
CA GLU A 256 -5.88 -0.61 18.40
C GLU A 256 -5.20 -1.53 19.40
N GLU A 257 -4.82 -2.74 18.95
CA GLU A 257 -4.17 -3.72 19.82
C GLU A 257 -2.76 -3.31 20.26
N GLN A 258 -2.21 -2.27 19.63
CA GLN A 258 -0.90 -1.70 19.90
C GLN A 258 -0.99 -0.23 20.35
N SER A 259 -2.16 0.17 20.87
CA SER A 259 -2.39 1.50 21.44
C SER A 259 -2.90 1.34 22.88
N PHE A 260 -2.35 2.11 23.80
CA PHE A 260 -2.52 1.86 25.23
C PHE A 260 -2.76 3.15 26.01
N ASP A 261 -3.78 3.13 26.87
CA ASP A 261 -3.93 4.16 27.90
C ASP A 261 -2.86 3.96 28.97
N VAL A 262 -2.07 5.01 29.21
CA VAL A 262 -0.92 4.98 30.10
C VAL A 262 -0.79 6.28 30.87
N ASP A 263 -0.42 6.18 32.14
CA ASP A 263 0.09 7.31 32.91
C ASP A 263 1.62 7.34 32.78
N LEU A 264 2.14 8.30 32.03
CA LEU A 264 3.59 8.47 31.79
C LEU A 264 4.29 9.26 32.92
N GLY A 265 3.55 9.73 33.92
CA GLY A 265 4.11 10.59 34.95
C GLY A 265 4.37 12.03 34.48
N GLY A 266 5.06 12.80 35.31
CA GLY A 266 5.51 14.16 35.02
C GLY A 266 4.47 15.08 34.38
N SER A 267 4.89 15.77 33.33
CA SER A 267 4.07 16.72 32.56
C SER A 267 3.00 16.06 31.70
N TRP A 268 3.17 14.79 31.35
CA TRP A 268 2.27 14.07 30.44
C TRP A 268 1.02 13.59 31.18
N GLY A 269 1.22 12.96 32.35
CA GLY A 269 0.17 12.28 33.12
C GLY A 269 -0.53 11.20 32.29
N GLN A 270 -1.85 11.10 32.46
CA GLN A 270 -2.69 10.19 31.69
C GLN A 270 -2.80 10.63 30.22
N VAL A 271 -2.40 9.73 29.31
CA VAL A 271 -2.47 9.87 27.85
C VAL A 271 -2.78 8.50 27.21
N THR A 272 -3.09 8.50 25.93
CA THR A 272 -3.12 7.29 25.10
C THR A 272 -1.89 7.27 24.20
N PHE A 273 -0.98 6.33 24.41
CA PHE A 273 0.07 6.02 23.44
C PHE A 273 -0.59 5.34 22.24
N THR A 274 -0.44 5.93 21.06
CA THR A 274 -1.11 5.47 19.84
C THR A 274 -0.09 5.08 18.79
N SER A 275 -0.22 3.87 18.26
CA SER A 275 0.60 3.37 17.15
C SER A 275 -0.18 3.46 15.85
N TYR A 276 0.47 3.93 14.79
CA TYR A 276 -0.09 4.03 13.45
C TYR A 276 0.75 3.20 12.49
N GLY A 277 0.11 2.21 11.85
CA GLY A 277 0.77 1.42 10.82
C GLY A 277 1.03 2.26 9.55
N PRO A 278 2.04 1.93 8.76
CA PRO A 278 2.26 2.57 7.46
C PRO A 278 1.26 2.07 6.41
N ASN A 279 1.00 2.88 5.38
CA ASN A 279 0.35 2.42 4.15
C ASN A 279 1.39 1.82 3.22
N THR A 280 1.84 0.60 3.54
CA THR A 280 2.89 -0.12 2.78
C THR A 280 2.50 -0.46 1.34
N SER A 281 1.26 -0.19 0.97
CA SER A 281 0.75 -0.42 -0.39
C SER A 281 1.02 0.75 -1.32
N VAL A 282 1.21 1.93 -0.74
CA VAL A 282 1.64 3.12 -1.47
C VAL A 282 3.16 3.20 -1.44
N TYR A 283 3.74 3.09 -0.26
CA TYR A 283 5.19 3.12 -0.06
C TYR A 283 5.61 1.93 0.79
N SER A 284 6.16 0.90 0.15
CA SER A 284 6.54 -0.36 0.83
C SER A 284 7.56 -0.18 1.95
N THR A 285 8.29 0.93 1.96
CA THR A 285 9.28 1.28 2.98
C THR A 285 8.80 2.31 3.99
N GLN A 286 7.56 2.81 3.90
CA GLN A 286 7.02 3.70 4.93
C GLN A 286 7.01 2.97 6.27
N ASP A 287 7.36 3.70 7.33
CA ASP A 287 7.59 3.13 8.65
C ASP A 287 6.44 3.41 9.63
N VAL A 288 6.37 2.62 10.69
CA VAL A 288 5.40 2.82 11.78
C VAL A 288 5.71 4.10 12.55
N SER A 289 4.66 4.85 12.90
CA SER A 289 4.76 6.10 13.66
C SER A 289 3.95 6.03 14.96
N PHE A 290 4.30 6.89 15.92
CA PHE A 290 3.69 6.90 17.25
C PHE A 290 3.30 8.31 17.68
N ALA A 291 2.25 8.42 18.48
CA ALA A 291 1.83 9.69 19.07
C ALA A 291 1.30 9.51 20.50
N LEU A 292 1.29 10.60 21.25
CA LEU A 292 0.48 10.72 22.46
C LEU A 292 -0.81 11.46 22.10
N VAL A 293 -1.93 10.85 22.47
CA VAL A 293 -3.26 11.42 22.31
C VAL A 293 -3.84 11.73 23.68
N LYS A 294 -4.44 12.92 23.83
CA LYS A 294 -5.12 13.36 25.03
C LYS A 294 -6.43 14.04 24.64
N ASP A 295 -7.53 13.62 25.26
CA ASP A 295 -8.88 14.13 24.98
C ASP A 295 -9.23 14.10 23.47
N GLY A 296 -8.79 13.04 22.78
CA GLY A 296 -9.01 12.84 21.34
C GLY A 296 -8.12 13.68 20.41
N SER A 297 -7.20 14.47 20.96
CA SER A 297 -6.26 15.28 20.17
C SER A 297 -4.83 14.75 20.30
N VAL A 298 -4.09 14.71 19.19
CA VAL A 298 -2.65 14.45 19.22
C VAL A 298 -1.96 15.62 19.92
N VAL A 299 -1.24 15.31 21.01
CA VAL A 299 -0.49 16.31 21.80
C VAL A 299 1.02 16.17 21.64
N TYR A 300 1.49 15.04 21.10
CA TYR A 300 2.90 14.81 20.82
C TYR A 300 3.06 13.76 19.72
N GLU A 301 4.04 13.95 18.83
CA GLU A 301 4.46 12.96 17.85
C GLU A 301 5.89 12.52 18.18
N PHE A 302 6.11 11.21 18.22
CA PHE A 302 7.43 10.67 18.52
C PHE A 302 8.36 10.86 17.32
N PRO A 303 9.67 11.05 17.57
CA PRO A 303 10.64 11.22 16.50
C PRO A 303 10.73 9.96 15.62
N ASP A 304 10.83 10.17 14.31
CA ASP A 304 11.03 9.08 13.35
C ASP A 304 12.42 8.44 13.51
N VAL A 305 12.51 7.14 13.19
CA VAL A 305 13.80 6.43 13.18
C VAL A 305 14.66 6.86 12.00
N MET A 306 14.05 7.16 10.85
CA MET A 306 14.74 7.68 9.66
C MET A 306 14.05 8.95 9.18
N ASP A 307 14.80 9.80 8.47
CA ASP A 307 14.28 11.05 7.93
C ASP A 307 13.10 10.80 6.98
N GLY A 308 12.05 11.60 7.09
CA GLY A 308 10.80 11.44 6.34
C GLY A 308 9.97 10.20 6.70
N ASN A 309 10.33 9.44 7.74
CA ASN A 309 9.65 8.20 8.15
C ASN A 309 9.65 7.09 7.07
N PHE A 310 10.73 6.99 6.30
CA PHE A 310 10.96 5.93 5.30
C PHE A 310 12.18 5.10 5.65
N ARG A 311 12.03 3.77 5.59
CA ARG A 311 13.12 2.80 5.73
C ARG A 311 13.94 2.71 4.46
N SER A 312 15.19 2.30 4.60
CA SER A 312 16.09 2.10 3.46
C SER A 312 15.86 0.75 2.78
N HIS A 313 15.69 -0.33 3.55
CA HIS A 313 15.77 -1.70 3.04
C HIS A 313 14.72 -2.64 3.65
N GLU A 314 13.72 -2.11 4.33
CA GLU A 314 12.80 -2.88 5.16
C GLU A 314 11.34 -2.47 4.94
N THR A 315 10.45 -3.45 4.98
CA THR A 315 9.01 -3.25 5.05
C THR A 315 8.53 -3.57 6.47
N PHE A 316 7.81 -2.64 7.09
CA PHE A 316 7.18 -2.87 8.39
C PHE A 316 6.18 -4.03 8.32
N LEU A 317 6.28 -4.95 9.28
CA LEU A 317 5.34 -6.07 9.42
C LEU A 317 4.41 -5.86 10.60
N ASN A 318 4.97 -5.66 11.81
CA ASN A 318 4.18 -5.58 13.02
C ASN A 318 4.93 -4.90 14.18
N ILE A 319 4.18 -4.53 15.21
CA ILE A 319 4.72 -4.26 16.55
C ILE A 319 4.57 -5.55 17.37
N LEU A 320 5.68 -6.03 17.93
CA LEU A 320 5.73 -7.23 18.76
C LEU A 320 5.46 -6.92 20.23
N ALA A 321 5.92 -5.76 20.71
CA ALA A 321 5.73 -5.34 22.09
C ALA A 321 5.80 -3.82 22.23
N VAL A 322 5.03 -3.29 23.18
CA VAL A 322 5.13 -1.92 23.68
C VAL A 322 5.27 -2.00 25.20
N SER A 323 6.16 -1.22 25.78
CA SER A 323 6.36 -1.13 27.22
C SER A 323 6.63 0.30 27.67
N PHE A 324 6.25 0.60 28.91
CA PHE A 324 6.39 1.91 29.54
C PHE A 324 7.15 1.76 30.85
N GLN A 325 8.46 1.97 30.82
CA GLN A 325 9.37 1.71 31.94
C GLN A 325 10.44 2.80 31.99
N ASP A 326 10.85 3.18 33.20
CA ASP A 326 11.97 4.08 33.45
C ASP A 326 13.30 3.33 33.24
N TYR A 327 13.78 3.29 31.99
CA TYR A 327 15.07 2.66 31.69
C TYR A 327 16.23 3.65 31.89
N SER A 328 15.96 4.95 31.76
CA SER A 328 16.93 6.02 31.96
C SER A 328 17.31 6.21 33.44
N GLY A 329 16.43 5.83 34.37
CA GLY A 329 16.60 5.95 35.82
C GLY A 329 16.31 7.34 36.37
N ASP A 330 15.62 8.19 35.61
CA ASP A 330 15.30 9.57 36.02
C ASP A 330 13.97 9.70 36.79
N GLY A 331 13.24 8.59 36.94
CA GLY A 331 11.97 8.50 37.66
C GLY A 331 10.74 8.71 36.79
N GLU A 332 10.89 9.09 35.53
CA GLU A 332 9.80 9.19 34.55
C GLU A 332 9.74 7.94 33.66
N LYS A 333 8.56 7.61 33.13
CA LYS A 333 8.46 6.44 32.23
C LYS A 333 8.94 6.80 30.84
N ASP A 334 9.85 5.99 30.31
CA ASP A 334 10.24 5.97 28.91
C ASP A 334 9.34 5.03 28.11
N VAL A 335 9.43 5.07 26.78
CA VAL A 335 8.71 4.15 25.89
C VAL A 335 9.68 3.22 25.17
N ILE A 336 9.37 1.93 25.22
CA ILE A 336 10.10 0.86 24.54
C ILE A 336 9.15 0.19 23.56
N VAL A 337 9.53 0.13 22.29
CA VAL A 337 8.75 -0.57 21.25
C VAL A 337 9.65 -1.59 20.58
N ILE A 338 9.15 -2.81 20.33
CA ILE A 338 9.83 -3.79 19.50
C ILE A 338 9.02 -3.97 18.24
N CYS A 339 9.62 -3.65 17.09
CA CYS A 339 9.01 -3.79 15.78
C CYS A 339 9.61 -4.97 15.02
N GLU A 340 8.85 -5.53 14.08
CA GLU A 340 9.28 -6.58 13.17
C GLU A 340 9.19 -6.08 11.72
N TYR A 341 10.21 -6.42 10.92
CA TYR A 341 10.36 -6.02 9.54
C TYR A 341 10.71 -7.20 8.63
N ALA A 342 10.28 -7.13 7.38
CA ALA A 342 10.80 -7.95 6.29
C ALA A 342 11.91 -7.18 5.56
N PRO A 343 13.06 -7.80 5.25
CA PRO A 343 14.02 -7.18 4.34
C PRO A 343 13.45 -7.14 2.91
N LEU A 344 13.65 -6.03 2.19
CA LEU A 344 13.23 -5.89 0.78
C LEU A 344 13.93 -6.89 -0.14
N ILE A 345 15.18 -7.24 0.18
CA ILE A 345 15.94 -8.26 -0.54
C ILE A 345 15.95 -9.51 0.32
N THR A 346 15.21 -10.54 -0.12
CA THR A 346 15.19 -11.84 0.53
C THR A 346 16.59 -12.44 0.51
N THR A 347 17.24 -12.49 1.65
CA THR A 347 18.45 -13.31 1.82
C THR A 347 18.05 -14.78 1.89
N ALA A 348 18.93 -15.70 1.51
CA ALA A 348 18.66 -17.15 1.48
C ALA A 348 18.19 -17.72 2.84
N SER A 349 18.33 -16.97 3.93
CA SER A 349 17.88 -17.30 5.28
C SER A 349 16.42 -16.97 5.59
N GLY A 350 15.71 -16.19 4.74
CA GLY A 350 14.26 -15.96 4.87
C GLY A 350 13.75 -15.39 6.20
N GLY A 351 14.62 -14.76 7.00
CA GLY A 351 14.29 -14.27 8.34
C GLY A 351 13.70 -12.85 8.34
N THR A 352 12.87 -12.57 9.35
CA THR A 352 12.45 -11.21 9.71
C THR A 352 13.52 -10.55 10.58
N LEU A 353 13.52 -9.21 10.60
CA LEU A 353 14.37 -8.40 11.46
C LEU A 353 13.53 -7.83 12.59
N LYS A 354 14.02 -7.93 13.82
CA LYS A 354 13.45 -7.19 14.95
C LYS A 354 14.29 -5.97 15.22
N GLU A 355 13.63 -4.87 15.58
CA GLU A 355 14.27 -3.63 16.00
C GLU A 355 13.63 -3.15 17.29
N VAL A 356 14.45 -2.83 18.29
CA VAL A 356 14.00 -2.11 19.48
C VAL A 356 14.09 -0.60 19.23
N ARG A 357 13.05 0.14 19.63
CA ARG A 357 13.00 1.60 19.66
C ARG A 357 12.90 2.05 21.10
N LEU A 358 13.85 2.90 21.49
CA LEU A 358 13.95 3.46 22.83
C LEU A 358 13.69 4.95 22.74
N TYR A 359 12.56 5.38 23.30
CA TYR A 359 12.18 6.78 23.39
C TYR A 359 12.29 7.23 24.84
N ARG A 360 13.38 7.92 25.15
CA ARG A 360 13.65 8.50 26.45
C ARG A 360 12.75 9.69 26.71
N ASN A 361 12.08 9.71 27.85
CA ASN A 361 11.28 10.82 28.28
C ASN A 361 12.18 11.93 28.83
N LEU A 362 12.01 13.17 28.37
CA LEU A 362 12.72 14.36 28.84
C LEU A 362 11.82 15.30 29.65
N GLY A 363 10.62 14.83 29.99
CA GLY A 363 9.58 15.57 30.70
C GLY A 363 8.57 16.21 29.75
N ASP A 364 9.01 17.03 28.79
CA ASP A 364 8.14 17.73 27.82
C ASP A 364 8.28 17.23 26.38
N SER A 365 9.16 16.25 26.17
CA SER A 365 9.52 15.70 24.86
C SER A 365 10.11 14.30 25.03
N PHE A 366 10.27 13.59 23.92
CA PHE A 366 10.96 12.31 23.84
C PHE A 366 12.16 12.39 22.90
N GLN A 367 13.23 11.69 23.26
CA GLN A 367 14.44 11.54 22.44
C GLN A 367 14.64 10.08 22.07
N LEU A 368 14.99 9.82 20.81
CA LEU A 368 15.36 8.48 20.36
C LEU A 368 16.80 8.17 20.80
N ASP A 369 16.99 7.14 21.64
CA ASP A 369 18.30 6.72 22.14
C ASP A 369 19.01 5.80 21.13
N ARG A 370 19.43 6.38 20.01
CA ARG A 370 20.02 5.65 18.86
C ARG A 370 21.21 4.78 19.25
N ASP A 371 22.16 5.30 20.02
CA ASP A 371 23.36 4.54 20.40
C ASP A 371 23.01 3.30 21.23
N LYS A 372 21.99 3.39 22.09
CA LYS A 372 21.50 2.24 22.87
C LYS A 372 20.78 1.24 21.99
N MET A 373 19.93 1.73 21.07
CA MET A 373 19.24 0.88 20.09
C MET A 373 20.24 0.09 19.24
N ASP A 374 21.24 0.77 18.67
CA ASP A 374 22.27 0.14 17.82
C ASP A 374 23.06 -0.91 18.61
N TRP A 375 23.44 -0.61 19.85
CA TRP A 375 24.15 -1.57 20.70
C TRP A 375 23.29 -2.79 21.03
N LEU A 376 22.02 -2.60 21.41
CA LEU A 376 21.10 -3.71 21.69
C LEU A 376 20.85 -4.56 20.43
N GLN A 377 20.75 -3.92 19.28
CA GLN A 377 20.55 -4.57 17.99
C GLN A 377 21.76 -5.45 17.62
N VAL A 378 22.98 -4.92 17.72
CA VAL A 378 24.22 -5.65 17.38
C VAL A 378 24.44 -6.86 18.29
N ASN A 379 23.95 -6.81 19.53
CA ASN A 379 24.07 -7.88 20.50
C ASN A 379 22.83 -8.81 20.58
N ASP A 380 21.85 -8.65 19.67
CA ASP A 380 20.62 -9.47 19.62
C ASP A 380 19.75 -9.40 20.91
N TYR A 381 19.82 -8.28 21.63
CA TYR A 381 19.03 -8.00 22.84
C TYR A 381 17.74 -7.23 22.55
N CYS A 382 17.16 -7.43 21.36
CA CYS A 382 15.95 -6.76 20.88
C CYS A 382 14.75 -7.71 20.71
N ASN A 383 14.84 -8.95 21.22
CA ASN A 383 13.78 -9.95 20.98
C ASN A 383 12.60 -9.85 21.98
N THR A 384 12.85 -9.38 23.21
CA THR A 384 11.82 -9.19 24.24
C THR A 384 12.11 -7.95 25.09
N ILE A 385 11.08 -7.42 25.74
CA ILE A 385 11.23 -6.29 26.68
C ILE A 385 12.18 -6.64 27.84
N ASP A 386 12.12 -7.87 28.36
CA ASP A 386 12.97 -8.30 29.48
C ASP A 386 14.46 -8.27 29.11
N GLN A 387 14.82 -8.73 27.90
CA GLN A 387 16.20 -8.67 27.40
C GLN A 387 16.67 -7.22 27.24
N VAL A 388 15.81 -6.37 26.67
CA VAL A 388 16.11 -4.93 26.56
C VAL A 388 16.41 -4.35 27.94
N MET A 389 15.55 -4.60 28.93
CA MET A 389 15.72 -4.06 30.28
C MET A 389 16.94 -4.63 31.03
N GLU A 390 17.30 -5.89 30.79
CA GLU A 390 18.51 -6.51 31.35
C GLU A 390 19.79 -5.81 30.85
N HIS A 391 19.83 -5.43 29.57
CA HIS A 391 21.06 -4.99 28.92
C HIS A 391 21.12 -3.50 28.54
N VAL A 392 20.02 -2.73 28.62
CA VAL A 392 19.97 -1.30 28.20
C VAL A 392 20.97 -0.40 28.96
N LYS A 393 21.35 -0.80 30.18
CA LYS A 393 22.36 -0.11 30.99
C LYS A 393 23.81 -0.46 30.59
N GLU A 394 24.00 -1.61 29.93
CA GLU A 394 25.30 -2.03 29.40
C GLU A 394 25.66 -1.28 28.10
N ALA A 395 24.63 -0.78 27.39
CA ALA A 395 24.74 0.08 26.22
C ALA A 395 25.21 1.50 26.55
N ALA A 396 26.20 1.65 27.43
CA ALA A 396 26.71 2.96 27.85
C ALA A 396 27.36 3.70 26.68
N ALA A 397 26.60 4.61 26.07
CA ALA A 397 27.16 5.76 25.35
C ALA A 397 27.52 6.82 26.40
N ASP A 398 28.65 7.49 26.21
CA ASP A 398 29.23 8.50 27.11
C ASP A 398 28.18 9.47 27.71
N GLU A 399 27.70 9.21 28.94
CA GLU A 399 26.89 10.15 29.74
C GLU A 399 27.73 11.27 30.37
#